data_AF-A0A6J4FNB7-F1
#
_entry.id   AF-A0A6J4FNB7-F1
#
_cell.length_a   1.000
_cell.length_b   1.000
_cell.length_c   1.000
_cell.angle_alpha   90.00
_cell.angle_beta   90.00
_cell.angle_gamma   90.00
#
_symmetry.space_group_name_H-M   'P 1'
#
loop_
_entity.id
_entity.type
_entity.pdbx_description
1 polymer ?
#
loop_
_entity_poly.entity_id
_entity_poly.type
_entity_poly.pdbx_seq_one_letter_code
_entity_poly.pdbx_strand_id
1 'polypeptide(L)'
;MTRLSATLALALLLTATQAAAMDKPRDWMPPPASAVPNHREVWREVIIEIATYAKARKKEAVILVKGGVELLVKGEREAAWEEAQDPYGTNFEKRLPLGTVYRPYMKVIDGLVVDGLYCSTFAFGKPLAEAIKDRRELDRVLAEERARGIQRPPVPQPLGPFSIDPKEELRRAAEIKRESEKIERQRRMIYAIDAARDAGRRLFSLEDCKTQKDADAAMRAADRDRVLTFADADNPTTGHLPKTRPNHENAEPIRSVSAARTWLPMLNADSFASRAEWVMALQKTNYDIVVVDVAHRGWDGLTPADIAKLKFKALGSPRMVLAALPLGKTQDSRWYWQKGWGAGSPPFLFAPDSDVPGQFIIDLANPEWKAQLGKIATGIMDAGFDGIVFTETDTYLWFEELMPLD
;
A
#
# COMPACT_ATOMS: atom_id res chain seq x y z
N MET A 1 32.43 31.09 45.22
CA MET A 1 32.15 29.68 44.85
C MET A 1 30.64 29.51 44.79
N THR A 2 30.17 28.53 44.00
CA THR A 2 28.77 28.13 43.70
C THR A 2 27.94 29.06 42.82
N ARG A 3 28.01 28.83 41.49
CA ARG A 3 26.88 29.02 40.56
C ARG A 3 26.18 27.67 40.42
N LEU A 4 24.91 27.59 40.80
CA LEU A 4 24.02 26.48 40.49
C LEU A 4 23.62 26.57 39.01
N SER A 5 24.05 25.61 38.21
CA SER A 5 23.54 25.39 36.86
C SER A 5 22.45 24.32 36.94
N ALA A 6 21.19 24.72 36.78
CA ALA A 6 20.07 23.80 36.64
C ALA A 6 20.08 23.21 35.24
N THR A 7 20.44 21.93 35.12
CA THR A 7 20.20 21.13 33.92
C THR A 7 18.73 20.75 33.86
N LEU A 8 17.99 21.36 32.92
CA LEU A 8 16.64 20.92 32.57
C LEU A 8 16.76 19.62 31.74
N ALA A 9 16.54 18.48 32.38
CA ALA A 9 16.32 17.22 31.70
C ALA A 9 14.89 17.19 31.17
N LEU A 10 14.71 17.44 29.88
CA LEU A 10 13.41 17.29 29.22
C LEU A 10 13.20 15.80 28.92
N ALA A 11 12.50 15.12 29.82
CA ALA A 11 12.03 13.77 29.60
C ALA A 11 10.89 13.80 28.57
N LEU A 12 11.17 13.37 27.32
CA LEU A 12 10.15 13.11 26.32
C LEU A 12 9.40 11.83 26.73
N LEU A 13 8.21 12.01 27.32
CA LEU A 13 7.24 10.93 27.50
C LEU A 13 6.70 10.55 26.12
N LEU A 14 7.15 9.42 25.60
CA LEU A 14 6.52 8.71 24.48
C LEU A 14 5.18 8.17 24.95
N THR A 15 4.12 8.97 24.79
CA THR A 15 2.75 8.47 24.83
C THR A 15 2.50 7.69 23.55
N ALA A 16 2.29 6.38 23.66
CA ALA A 16 1.73 5.57 22.59
C ALA A 16 0.37 6.17 22.18
N THR A 17 0.32 6.78 21.00
CA THR A 17 -0.90 7.29 20.42
C THR A 17 -1.79 6.11 20.05
N GLN A 18 -2.95 6.05 20.71
CA GLN A 18 -4.04 5.19 20.29
C GLN A 18 -4.46 5.61 18.88
N ALA A 19 -4.70 4.63 18.00
CA ALA A 19 -5.33 4.84 16.70
C ALA A 19 -6.69 5.53 16.91
N ALA A 20 -6.69 6.86 16.81
CA ALA A 20 -7.89 7.66 16.73
C ALA A 20 -8.25 7.77 15.25
N ALA A 21 -9.51 7.50 14.94
CA ALA A 21 -10.03 7.68 13.59
C ALA A 21 -9.73 9.11 13.11
N MET A 22 -9.36 9.22 11.83
CA MET A 22 -8.89 10.41 11.16
C MET A 22 -9.90 11.56 11.32
N ASP A 23 -9.51 12.68 11.95
CA ASP A 23 -10.44 13.78 12.22
C ASP A 23 -10.91 14.41 10.90
N LYS A 24 -12.19 14.21 10.59
CA LYS A 24 -12.88 14.82 9.44
C LYS A 24 -12.75 16.35 9.53
N PRO A 25 -12.63 17.09 8.40
CA PRO A 25 -12.71 18.54 8.44
C PRO A 25 -13.99 18.97 9.17
N ARG A 26 -13.89 19.90 10.14
CA ARG A 26 -14.95 20.20 11.12
C ARG A 26 -16.33 20.50 10.51
N ASP A 27 -16.37 21.03 9.28
CA ASP A 27 -17.59 21.44 8.58
C ASP A 27 -17.89 20.58 7.33
N TRP A 28 -17.22 19.43 7.18
CA TRP A 28 -17.47 18.54 6.03
C TRP A 28 -18.76 17.75 6.22
N MET A 29 -19.68 17.92 5.27
CA MET A 29 -20.89 17.11 5.17
C MET A 29 -20.72 16.12 4.01
N PRO A 30 -20.89 14.80 4.23
CA PRO A 30 -20.79 13.84 3.15
C PRO A 30 -21.86 14.11 2.09
N PRO A 31 -21.53 13.97 0.80
CA PRO A 31 -22.51 14.08 -0.27
C PRO A 31 -23.54 12.94 -0.16
N PRO A 32 -24.74 13.09 -0.75
CA PRO A 32 -25.67 11.97 -0.87
C PRO A 32 -25.03 10.82 -1.65
N ALA A 33 -25.45 9.58 -1.37
CA ALA A 33 -24.89 8.37 -2.00
C ALA A 33 -24.85 8.43 -3.53
N SER A 34 -25.85 9.07 -4.16
CA SER A 34 -25.94 9.30 -5.60
C SER A 34 -24.85 10.23 -6.16
N ALA A 35 -24.23 11.07 -5.33
CA ALA A 35 -23.16 11.99 -5.71
C ALA A 35 -21.76 11.51 -5.27
N VAL A 36 -21.65 10.35 -4.61
CA VAL A 36 -20.37 9.77 -4.21
C VAL A 36 -19.59 9.31 -5.46
N PRO A 37 -18.36 9.77 -5.69
CA PRO A 37 -17.54 9.31 -6.82
C PRO A 37 -17.13 7.84 -6.69
N ASN A 38 -16.92 7.17 -7.82
CA ASN A 38 -16.28 5.85 -7.83
C ASN A 38 -14.75 6.01 -7.72
N HIS A 39 -14.25 6.17 -6.49
CA HIS A 39 -12.81 6.35 -6.24
C HIS A 39 -11.96 5.18 -6.75
N ARG A 40 -12.47 3.95 -6.71
CA ARG A 40 -11.73 2.78 -7.19
C ARG A 40 -11.53 2.80 -8.70
N GLU A 41 -12.54 3.24 -9.45
CA GLU A 41 -12.42 3.45 -10.89
C GLU A 41 -11.35 4.49 -11.20
N VAL A 42 -11.41 5.66 -10.54
CA VAL A 42 -10.42 6.74 -10.73
C VAL A 42 -8.99 6.26 -10.46
N TRP A 43 -8.78 5.45 -9.41
CA TRP A 43 -7.46 4.92 -9.06
C TRP A 43 -7.00 3.90 -10.10
N ARG A 44 -7.88 3.01 -10.55
CA ARG A 44 -7.58 2.06 -11.63
C ARG A 44 -7.20 2.78 -12.90
N GLU A 45 -7.94 3.80 -13.32
CA GLU A 45 -7.67 4.58 -14.53
C GLU A 45 -6.30 5.24 -14.49
N VAL A 46 -5.96 5.95 -13.40
CA VAL A 46 -4.67 6.65 -13.27
C VAL A 46 -3.51 5.65 -13.27
N ILE A 47 -3.64 4.52 -12.58
CA ILE A 47 -2.62 3.46 -12.60
C ILE A 47 -2.48 2.88 -14.00
N ILE A 48 -3.59 2.58 -14.70
CA ILE A 48 -3.57 2.07 -16.07
C ILE A 48 -2.88 3.04 -17.02
N GLU A 49 -3.19 4.33 -16.92
CA GLU A 49 -2.62 5.37 -17.77
C GLU A 49 -1.10 5.47 -17.58
N ILE A 50 -0.63 5.63 -16.34
CA ILE A 50 0.80 5.75 -16.03
C ILE A 50 1.55 4.46 -16.37
N ALA A 51 0.97 3.29 -16.06
CA ALA A 51 1.57 2.00 -16.38
C ALA A 51 1.69 1.77 -17.88
N THR A 52 0.65 2.15 -18.64
CA THR A 52 0.65 2.07 -20.11
C THR A 52 1.72 2.98 -20.69
N TYR A 53 1.85 4.21 -20.18
CA TYR A 53 2.93 5.12 -20.57
C TYR A 53 4.32 4.54 -20.30
N ALA A 54 4.56 4.02 -19.09
CA ALA A 54 5.85 3.44 -18.72
C ALA A 54 6.21 2.25 -19.61
N LYS A 55 5.24 1.36 -19.89
CA LYS A 55 5.44 0.20 -20.76
C LYS A 55 5.59 0.57 -22.24
N ALA A 56 5.01 1.68 -22.69
CA ALA A 56 5.24 2.22 -24.04
C ALA A 56 6.67 2.79 -24.19
N ARG A 57 7.19 3.46 -23.16
CA ARG A 57 8.58 3.96 -23.11
C ARG A 57 9.60 2.82 -23.03
N LYS A 58 9.32 1.81 -22.21
CA LYS A 58 10.17 0.63 -22.01
C LYS A 58 9.27 -0.59 -21.89
N LYS A 59 9.27 -1.45 -22.91
CA LYS A 59 8.41 -2.65 -22.98
C LYS A 59 8.51 -3.55 -21.74
N GLU A 60 9.71 -3.62 -21.15
CA GLU A 60 10.02 -4.42 -19.96
C GLU A 60 9.83 -3.64 -18.64
N ALA A 61 9.22 -2.45 -18.68
CA ALA A 61 8.97 -1.66 -17.48
C ALA A 61 8.11 -2.46 -16.51
N VAL A 62 8.60 -2.57 -15.28
CA VAL A 62 7.94 -3.28 -14.19
C VAL A 62 6.94 -2.37 -13.50
N ILE A 63 5.74 -2.89 -13.27
CA ILE A 63 4.69 -2.17 -12.56
C ILE A 63 4.25 -2.99 -11.36
N LEU A 64 4.55 -2.48 -10.17
CA LEU A 64 4.07 -3.05 -8.92
C LEU A 64 3.08 -2.09 -8.26
N VAL A 65 2.13 -2.64 -7.52
CA VAL A 65 1.19 -1.86 -6.72
C VAL A 65 1.30 -2.31 -5.27
N LYS A 66 1.56 -1.37 -4.36
CA LYS A 66 1.59 -1.62 -2.91
C LYS A 66 0.27 -1.19 -2.29
N GLY A 67 -0.40 -2.14 -1.65
CA GLY A 67 -1.77 -1.98 -1.18
C GLY A 67 -2.76 -2.03 -2.34
N GLY A 68 -3.88 -1.33 -2.21
CA GLY A 68 -4.94 -1.23 -3.21
C GLY A 68 -5.54 -2.59 -3.58
N VAL A 69 -5.61 -3.51 -2.62
CA VAL A 69 -6.00 -4.90 -2.90
C VAL A 69 -7.41 -4.98 -3.47
N GLU A 70 -8.30 -4.08 -3.06
CA GLU A 70 -9.66 -3.99 -3.56
C GLU A 70 -9.80 -3.39 -4.97
N LEU A 71 -8.70 -2.94 -5.59
CA LEU A 71 -8.70 -2.49 -6.98
C LEU A 71 -8.57 -3.65 -7.97
N LEU A 72 -8.15 -4.85 -7.53
CA LEU A 72 -7.93 -5.99 -8.44
C LEU A 72 -9.22 -6.71 -8.80
N VAL A 73 -10.18 -6.71 -7.87
CA VAL A 73 -11.40 -7.51 -7.91
C VAL A 73 -12.59 -6.71 -7.42
N LYS A 74 -13.74 -6.92 -8.05
CA LYS A 74 -14.98 -6.26 -7.64
C LYS A 74 -15.38 -6.64 -6.22
N GLY A 75 -15.42 -5.64 -5.34
CA GLY A 75 -15.81 -5.80 -3.94
C GLY A 75 -17.26 -5.41 -3.64
N GLU A 76 -17.69 -5.66 -2.40
CA GLU A 76 -19.03 -5.30 -1.91
C GLU A 76 -19.29 -3.79 -1.99
N ARG A 77 -18.29 -2.96 -1.69
CA ARG A 77 -18.40 -1.50 -1.77
C ARG A 77 -18.74 -1.00 -3.18
N GLU A 78 -18.12 -1.56 -4.23
CA GLU A 78 -18.44 -1.19 -5.61
C GLU A 78 -19.81 -1.70 -6.04
N ALA A 79 -20.24 -2.86 -5.54
CA ALA A 79 -21.59 -3.35 -5.78
C ALA A 79 -22.66 -2.46 -5.11
N ALA A 80 -22.41 -2.03 -3.87
CA ALA A 80 -23.28 -1.07 -3.16
C ALA A 80 -23.29 0.29 -3.87
N TRP A 81 -22.16 0.74 -4.39
CA TRP A 81 -22.10 1.96 -5.20
C TRP A 81 -22.97 1.86 -6.46
N GLU A 82 -22.85 0.77 -7.24
CA GLU A 82 -23.71 0.54 -8.42
C GLU A 82 -25.20 0.49 -8.07
N GLU A 83 -25.55 -0.10 -6.92
CA GLU A 83 -26.92 -0.14 -6.43
C GLU A 83 -27.45 1.26 -6.05
N ALA A 84 -26.64 2.08 -5.39
CA ALA A 84 -27.00 3.45 -5.05
C ALA A 84 -27.16 4.34 -6.31
N GLN A 85 -26.37 4.10 -7.35
CA GLN A 85 -26.38 4.89 -8.59
C GLN A 85 -27.50 4.49 -9.56
N ASP A 86 -27.90 3.23 -9.54
CA ASP A 86 -28.93 2.71 -10.43
C ASP A 86 -29.84 1.71 -9.69
N PRO A 87 -30.66 2.12 -8.71
CA PRO A 87 -31.42 1.19 -7.87
C PRO A 87 -32.29 0.20 -8.64
N TYR A 88 -32.76 0.59 -9.82
CA TYR A 88 -33.63 -0.21 -10.68
C TYR A 88 -32.88 -1.07 -11.69
N GLY A 89 -31.55 -0.96 -11.78
CA GLY A 89 -30.72 -1.73 -12.72
C GLY A 89 -31.01 -1.40 -14.18
N THR A 90 -31.48 -0.18 -14.47
CA THR A 90 -31.91 0.23 -15.81
C THR A 90 -30.78 0.88 -16.61
N ASN A 91 -29.75 1.38 -15.94
CA ASN A 91 -28.67 2.16 -16.55
C ASN A 91 -27.40 1.33 -16.78
N PHE A 92 -27.10 0.36 -15.90
CA PHE A 92 -25.96 -0.53 -16.10
C PHE A 92 -26.35 -1.73 -16.96
N GLU A 93 -25.78 -1.82 -18.17
CA GLU A 93 -26.01 -2.95 -19.10
C GLU A 93 -25.65 -4.31 -18.47
N LYS A 94 -24.72 -4.34 -17.49
CA LYS A 94 -24.37 -5.56 -16.75
C LYS A 94 -23.64 -5.26 -15.43
N ARG A 95 -24.30 -5.48 -14.29
CA ARG A 95 -23.62 -5.54 -12.98
C ARG A 95 -22.78 -6.81 -12.90
N LEU A 96 -21.47 -6.66 -12.76
CA LEU A 96 -20.56 -7.80 -12.66
C LEU A 96 -20.70 -8.49 -11.29
N PRO A 97 -20.52 -9.82 -11.20
CA PRO A 97 -20.57 -10.50 -9.91
C PRO A 97 -19.38 -10.09 -9.02
N LEU A 98 -19.56 -10.20 -7.71
CA LEU A 98 -18.47 -10.03 -6.73
C LEU A 98 -17.30 -10.97 -7.06
N GLY A 99 -16.08 -10.49 -6.82
CA GLY A 99 -14.85 -11.22 -7.14
C GLY A 99 -14.44 -11.15 -8.62
N THR A 100 -15.21 -10.47 -9.48
CA THR A 100 -14.81 -10.28 -10.88
C THR A 100 -13.50 -9.50 -10.97
N VAL A 101 -12.51 -10.05 -11.66
CA VAL A 101 -11.20 -9.41 -11.86
C VAL A 101 -11.31 -8.24 -12.84
N TYR A 102 -10.76 -7.09 -12.47
CA TYR A 102 -10.61 -5.94 -13.38
C TYR A 102 -9.47 -6.20 -14.38
N ARG A 103 -9.80 -6.87 -15.49
CA ARG A 103 -8.82 -7.32 -16.49
C ARG A 103 -7.90 -6.22 -17.05
N PRO A 104 -8.39 -5.01 -17.40
CA PRO A 104 -7.50 -3.95 -17.89
C PRO A 104 -6.42 -3.57 -16.86
N TYR A 105 -6.81 -3.46 -15.60
CA TYR A 105 -5.91 -3.19 -14.48
C TYR A 105 -4.93 -4.34 -14.25
N MET A 106 -5.45 -5.58 -14.16
CA MET A 106 -4.63 -6.78 -13.99
C MET A 106 -3.62 -6.98 -15.12
N LYS A 107 -3.92 -6.51 -16.34
CA LYS A 107 -3.04 -6.64 -17.51
C LYS A 107 -1.78 -5.77 -17.39
N VAL A 108 -1.89 -4.58 -16.80
CA VAL A 108 -0.79 -3.60 -16.74
C VAL A 108 0.15 -3.82 -15.56
N ILE A 109 -0.28 -4.50 -14.50
CA ILE A 109 0.56 -4.80 -13.34
C ILE A 109 1.35 -6.10 -13.52
N ASP A 110 2.57 -6.14 -13.00
CA ASP A 110 3.46 -7.31 -12.97
C ASP A 110 3.49 -7.98 -11.59
N GLY A 111 3.10 -7.26 -10.54
CA GLY A 111 3.01 -7.79 -9.19
C GLY A 111 2.23 -6.93 -8.20
N LEU A 112 1.88 -7.55 -7.08
CA LEU A 112 1.16 -6.97 -5.95
C LEU A 112 2.06 -7.03 -4.71
N VAL A 113 2.21 -5.90 -4.02
CA VAL A 113 2.92 -5.80 -2.74
C VAL A 113 1.87 -5.66 -1.63
N VAL A 114 1.86 -6.60 -0.69
CA VAL A 114 0.95 -6.61 0.47
C VAL A 114 1.72 -6.36 1.76
N ASP A 115 1.15 -5.56 2.66
CA ASP A 115 1.78 -5.29 3.95
C ASP A 115 1.28 -6.29 5.00
N GLY A 116 2.21 -6.84 5.79
CA GLY A 116 1.90 -7.61 6.99
C GLY A 116 1.23 -8.95 6.73
N LEU A 117 1.64 -9.67 5.69
CA LEU A 117 1.05 -10.96 5.30
C LEU A 117 1.32 -12.06 6.34
N TYR A 118 2.47 -12.00 6.99
CA TYR A 118 2.97 -13.02 7.93
C TYR A 118 3.22 -12.47 9.34
N CYS A 119 3.60 -11.20 9.43
CA CYS A 119 4.11 -10.56 10.62
C CYS A 119 3.34 -9.27 10.87
N SER A 120 2.05 -9.41 11.17
CA SER A 120 1.21 -8.29 11.58
C SER A 120 -0.01 -8.77 12.36
N THR A 121 -0.78 -7.84 12.91
CA THR A 121 -2.09 -8.13 13.51
C THR A 121 -3.10 -8.69 12.49
N PHE A 122 -2.83 -8.57 11.19
CA PHE A 122 -3.69 -9.00 10.09
C PHE A 122 -3.22 -10.29 9.41
N ALA A 123 -2.11 -10.89 9.87
CA ALA A 123 -1.60 -12.14 9.32
C ALA A 123 -2.64 -13.28 9.44
N PHE A 124 -2.69 -14.17 8.43
CA PHE A 124 -3.72 -15.22 8.35
C PHE A 124 -3.61 -16.30 9.44
N GLY A 125 -2.45 -16.43 10.09
CA GLY A 125 -2.20 -17.48 11.09
C GLY A 125 -2.11 -18.91 10.52
N LYS A 126 -2.15 -19.07 9.19
CA LYS A 126 -2.05 -20.34 8.46
C LYS A 126 -1.37 -20.15 7.10
N PRO A 127 -0.94 -21.23 6.43
CA PRO A 127 -0.36 -21.14 5.09
C PRO A 127 -1.27 -20.41 4.09
N LEU A 128 -0.69 -19.58 3.23
CA LEU A 128 -1.48 -18.80 2.28
C LEU A 128 -2.28 -19.68 1.31
N ALA A 129 -1.72 -20.82 0.89
CA ALA A 129 -2.43 -21.79 0.05
C ALA A 129 -3.67 -22.37 0.76
N GLU A 130 -3.60 -22.58 2.08
CA GLU A 130 -4.72 -23.05 2.89
C GLU A 130 -5.78 -21.96 3.03
N ALA A 131 -5.38 -20.72 3.34
CA ALA A 131 -6.29 -19.58 3.40
C ALA A 131 -7.07 -19.35 2.09
N ILE A 132 -6.40 -19.45 0.94
CA ILE A 132 -7.03 -19.38 -0.38
C ILE A 132 -8.02 -20.53 -0.58
N LYS A 133 -7.62 -21.76 -0.26
CA LYS A 133 -8.46 -22.95 -0.40
C LYS A 133 -9.74 -22.82 0.43
N ASP A 134 -9.61 -22.42 1.70
CA ASP A 134 -10.75 -22.25 2.61
C ASP A 134 -11.72 -21.18 2.10
N ARG A 135 -11.20 -20.09 1.55
CA ARG A 135 -12.01 -19.02 0.95
C ARG A 135 -12.77 -19.53 -0.28
N ARG A 136 -12.08 -20.18 -1.22
CA ARG A 136 -12.70 -20.76 -2.43
C ARG A 136 -13.82 -21.75 -2.07
N GLU A 137 -13.59 -22.60 -1.07
CA GLU A 137 -14.60 -23.55 -0.60
C GLU A 137 -15.80 -22.85 0.03
N LEU A 138 -15.57 -21.84 0.87
CA LEU A 138 -16.65 -21.04 1.44
C LEU A 138 -17.45 -20.31 0.35
N ASP A 139 -16.81 -19.76 -0.67
CA ASP A 139 -17.49 -19.12 -1.80
C ASP A 139 -18.35 -20.08 -2.60
N ARG A 140 -17.86 -21.32 -2.81
CA ARG A 140 -18.64 -22.38 -3.46
C ARG A 140 -19.93 -22.66 -2.68
N VAL A 141 -19.82 -22.83 -1.36
CA VAL A 141 -20.98 -23.08 -0.48
C VAL A 141 -21.95 -21.89 -0.53
N LEU A 142 -21.45 -20.65 -0.42
CA LEU A 142 -22.29 -19.45 -0.48
C LEU A 142 -22.99 -19.30 -1.84
N ALA A 143 -22.33 -19.67 -2.94
CA ALA A 143 -22.94 -19.67 -4.26
C ALA A 143 -24.05 -20.72 -4.39
N GLU A 144 -23.84 -21.93 -3.87
CA GLU A 144 -24.85 -22.99 -3.83
C GLU A 144 -26.07 -22.62 -2.99
N GLU A 145 -25.86 -21.97 -1.84
CA GLU A 145 -26.93 -21.45 -1.00
C GLU A 145 -27.74 -20.37 -1.72
N ARG A 146 -27.07 -19.38 -2.32
CA ARG A 146 -27.74 -18.33 -3.11
C ARG A 146 -28.53 -18.91 -4.28
N ALA A 147 -28.01 -19.93 -4.96
CA ALA A 147 -28.70 -20.62 -6.04
C ALA A 147 -29.97 -21.35 -5.57
N ARG A 148 -30.05 -21.73 -4.28
CA ARG A 148 -31.24 -22.29 -3.64
C ARG A 148 -32.14 -21.24 -3.01
N GLY A 149 -31.84 -19.95 -3.16
CA GLY A 149 -32.57 -18.86 -2.52
C GLY A 149 -32.33 -18.73 -1.01
N ILE A 150 -31.28 -19.37 -0.49
CA ILE A 150 -30.90 -19.29 0.93
C ILE A 150 -30.03 -18.05 1.12
N GLN A 151 -30.53 -17.09 1.90
CA GLN A 151 -29.75 -15.94 2.35
C GLN A 151 -29.32 -16.16 3.80
N ARG A 152 -28.01 -16.20 4.06
CA ARG A 152 -27.51 -16.26 5.43
C ARG A 152 -27.89 -14.95 6.15
N PRO A 153 -28.38 -15.01 7.40
CA PRO A 153 -28.53 -13.81 8.20
C PRO A 153 -27.15 -13.16 8.40
N PRO A 154 -27.10 -11.83 8.61
CA PRO A 154 -25.86 -11.17 8.97
C PRO A 154 -25.26 -11.84 10.20
N VAL A 155 -23.92 -11.96 10.24
CA VAL A 155 -23.23 -12.53 11.40
C VAL A 155 -23.59 -11.70 12.62
N PRO A 156 -24.25 -12.27 13.64
CA PRO A 156 -24.63 -11.52 14.82
C PRO A 156 -23.37 -10.95 15.47
N GLN A 157 -23.31 -9.64 15.67
CA GLN A 157 -22.28 -9.08 16.53
C GLN A 157 -22.54 -9.57 17.95
N PRO A 158 -21.52 -10.10 18.66
CA PRO A 158 -21.71 -10.59 20.01
C PRO A 158 -22.20 -9.44 20.91
N LEU A 159 -23.46 -9.51 21.32
CA LEU A 159 -24.06 -8.59 22.29
C LEU A 159 -23.79 -9.13 23.69
N GLY A 160 -22.84 -8.52 24.40
CA GLY A 160 -22.68 -8.66 25.85
C GLY A 160 -21.54 -9.57 26.33
N PRO A 161 -21.38 -9.69 27.66
CA PRO A 161 -22.19 -9.07 28.73
C PRO A 161 -21.90 -7.57 28.84
N PHE A 162 -22.90 -6.69 28.83
CA PHE A 162 -22.71 -5.23 28.91
C PHE A 162 -22.14 -4.80 30.27
N SER A 163 -21.17 -3.88 30.25
CA SER A 163 -20.63 -3.20 31.43
C SER A 163 -21.34 -1.87 31.65
N ILE A 164 -21.54 -1.48 32.92
CA ILE A 164 -22.03 -0.14 33.27
C ILE A 164 -20.90 0.90 33.13
N ASP A 165 -19.63 0.48 33.13
CA ASP A 165 -18.48 1.36 32.94
C ASP A 165 -18.35 1.78 31.46
N PRO A 166 -18.53 3.07 31.12
CA PRO A 166 -18.40 3.56 29.75
C PRO A 166 -17.02 3.30 29.13
N LYS A 167 -15.95 3.28 29.93
CA LYS A 167 -14.60 3.00 29.41
C LYS A 167 -14.45 1.56 28.95
N GLU A 168 -15.05 0.64 29.69
CA GLU A 168 -15.03 -0.78 29.36
C GLU A 168 -15.88 -1.08 28.12
N GLU A 169 -17.03 -0.42 27.97
CA GLU A 169 -17.84 -0.55 26.75
C GLU A 169 -17.16 0.04 25.52
N LEU A 170 -16.52 1.21 25.64
CA LEU A 170 -15.71 1.79 24.56
C LEU A 170 -14.55 0.87 24.15
N ARG A 171 -13.87 0.26 25.13
CA ARG A 171 -12.78 -0.70 24.89
C ARG A 171 -13.29 -1.93 24.13
N ARG A 172 -14.43 -2.50 24.53
CA ARG A 172 -15.05 -3.66 23.87
C ARG A 172 -15.55 -3.34 22.47
N ALA A 173 -16.20 -2.21 22.30
CA ALA A 173 -16.63 -1.74 20.98
C ALA A 173 -15.43 -1.59 20.03
N ALA A 174 -14.32 -1.04 20.53
CA ALA A 174 -13.07 -0.94 19.78
C ALA A 174 -12.48 -2.32 19.46
N GLU A 175 -12.54 -3.28 20.37
CA GLU A 175 -12.08 -4.66 20.16
C GLU A 175 -12.90 -5.40 19.09
N ILE A 176 -14.23 -5.31 19.16
CA ILE A 176 -15.15 -5.88 18.16
C ILE A 176 -14.91 -5.25 16.79
N LYS A 177 -14.78 -3.91 16.74
CA LYS A 177 -14.47 -3.19 15.50
C LYS A 177 -13.13 -3.63 14.89
N ARG A 178 -12.09 -3.79 15.71
CA ARG A 178 -10.78 -4.26 15.24
C ARG A 178 -10.83 -5.68 14.68
N GLU A 179 -11.56 -6.59 15.33
CA GLU A 179 -11.67 -7.96 14.84
C GLU A 179 -12.50 -8.05 13.55
N SER A 180 -13.58 -7.27 13.43
CA SER A 180 -14.35 -7.21 12.18
C SER A 180 -13.54 -6.61 11.03
N GLU A 181 -12.82 -5.51 11.28
CA GLU A 181 -11.90 -4.90 10.31
C GLU A 181 -10.80 -5.86 9.88
N LYS A 182 -10.26 -6.64 10.82
CA LYS A 182 -9.26 -7.66 10.53
C LYS A 182 -9.79 -8.75 9.60
N ILE A 183 -10.96 -9.30 9.91
CA ILE A 183 -11.61 -10.33 9.07
C ILE A 183 -11.88 -9.77 7.67
N GLU A 184 -12.40 -8.55 7.59
CA GLU A 184 -12.69 -7.86 6.33
C GLU A 184 -11.41 -7.62 5.50
N ARG A 185 -10.35 -7.12 6.14
CA ARG A 185 -9.05 -6.90 5.48
C ARG A 185 -8.45 -8.21 4.98
N GLN A 186 -8.49 -9.27 5.79
CA GLN A 186 -8.04 -10.60 5.39
C GLN A 186 -8.83 -11.13 4.20
N ARG A 187 -10.15 -11.01 4.22
CA ARG A 187 -11.02 -11.42 3.11
C ARG A 187 -10.64 -10.72 1.81
N ARG A 188 -10.51 -9.39 1.84
CA ARG A 188 -10.16 -8.56 0.66
C ARG A 188 -8.78 -8.90 0.13
N MET A 189 -7.81 -9.09 1.03
CA MET A 189 -6.45 -9.50 0.69
C MET A 189 -6.42 -10.88 0.02
N ILE A 190 -7.18 -11.86 0.51
CA ILE A 190 -7.24 -13.20 -0.11
C ILE A 190 -7.75 -13.11 -1.55
N TYR A 191 -8.83 -12.38 -1.82
CA TYR A 191 -9.35 -12.29 -3.19
C TYR A 191 -8.36 -11.64 -4.15
N ALA A 192 -7.68 -10.58 -3.71
CA ALA A 192 -6.67 -9.91 -4.53
C ALA A 192 -5.46 -10.81 -4.81
N ILE A 193 -4.96 -11.49 -3.77
CA ILE A 193 -3.85 -12.44 -3.88
C ILE A 193 -4.21 -13.60 -4.81
N ASP A 194 -5.42 -14.16 -4.68
CA ASP A 194 -5.88 -15.27 -5.49
C ASP A 194 -5.98 -14.87 -6.97
N ALA A 195 -6.61 -13.73 -7.25
CA ALA A 195 -6.70 -13.16 -8.59
C ALA A 195 -5.32 -12.86 -9.20
N ALA A 196 -4.39 -12.31 -8.40
CA ALA A 196 -3.02 -12.05 -8.83
C ALA A 196 -2.27 -13.35 -9.17
N ARG A 197 -2.42 -14.41 -8.37
CA ARG A 197 -1.80 -15.72 -8.62
C ARG A 197 -2.35 -16.38 -9.88
N ASP A 198 -3.66 -16.39 -10.05
CA ASP A 198 -4.31 -16.97 -11.24
C ASP A 198 -3.90 -16.22 -12.51
N ALA A 199 -3.63 -14.91 -12.42
CA ALA A 199 -3.09 -14.09 -13.50
C ALA A 199 -1.55 -14.19 -13.67
N GLY A 200 -0.87 -15.02 -12.88
CA GLY A 200 0.59 -15.19 -12.94
C GLY A 200 1.39 -13.99 -12.48
N ARG A 201 0.80 -13.10 -11.67
CA ARG A 201 1.47 -11.91 -11.13
C ARG A 201 2.30 -12.26 -9.91
N ARG A 202 3.44 -11.60 -9.75
CA ARG A 202 4.33 -11.85 -8.63
C ARG A 202 3.72 -11.25 -7.35
N LEU A 203 3.81 -11.98 -6.25
CA LEU A 203 3.45 -11.48 -4.94
C LEU A 203 4.71 -11.05 -4.20
N PHE A 204 4.62 -9.89 -3.57
CA PHE A 204 5.59 -9.36 -2.64
C PHE A 204 4.92 -9.13 -1.30
N SER A 205 5.69 -9.22 -0.22
CA SER A 205 5.21 -8.69 1.05
C SER A 205 6.26 -7.91 1.82
N LEU A 206 5.79 -6.90 2.53
CA LEU A 206 6.55 -6.06 3.45
C LEU A 206 6.03 -6.32 4.86
N GLU A 207 6.89 -6.82 5.73
CA GLU A 207 6.50 -7.29 7.06
C GLU A 207 7.00 -6.33 8.14
N ASP A 208 6.10 -5.95 9.05
CA ASP A 208 6.39 -5.12 10.23
C ASP A 208 6.54 -6.02 11.46
N CYS A 209 7.70 -6.67 11.55
CA CYS A 209 7.96 -7.64 12.61
C CYS A 209 8.41 -6.98 13.91
N LYS A 210 7.97 -7.52 15.04
CA LYS A 210 8.41 -7.05 16.36
C LYS A 210 9.78 -7.59 16.78
N THR A 211 10.14 -8.77 16.30
CA THR A 211 11.39 -9.44 16.69
C THR A 211 12.05 -10.12 15.50
N GLN A 212 13.37 -10.29 15.56
CA GLN A 212 14.12 -11.03 14.52
C GLN A 212 13.60 -12.46 14.34
N LYS A 213 13.17 -13.11 15.43
CA LYS A 213 12.58 -14.46 15.37
C LYS A 213 11.31 -14.49 14.54
N ASP A 214 10.47 -13.47 14.66
CA ASP A 214 9.24 -13.34 13.87
C ASP A 214 9.58 -13.04 12.40
N ALA A 215 10.58 -12.18 12.14
CA ALA A 215 11.08 -11.93 10.79
C ALA A 215 11.59 -13.21 10.11
N ASP A 216 12.38 -14.02 10.81
CA ASP A 216 12.87 -15.29 10.28
C ASP A 216 11.73 -16.28 10.03
N ALA A 217 10.70 -16.28 10.88
CA ALA A 217 9.50 -17.10 10.70
C ALA A 217 8.66 -16.65 9.50
N ALA A 218 8.50 -15.34 9.31
CA ALA A 218 7.85 -14.73 8.16
C ALA A 218 8.57 -15.10 6.86
N MET A 219 9.91 -15.01 6.82
CA MET A 219 10.71 -15.41 5.67
C MET A 219 10.53 -16.90 5.32
N ARG A 220 10.50 -17.80 6.32
CA ARG A 220 10.22 -19.24 6.07
C ARG A 220 8.80 -19.49 5.54
N ALA A 221 7.81 -18.78 6.09
CA ALA A 221 6.42 -18.89 5.64
C ALA A 221 6.27 -18.36 4.19
N ALA A 222 6.94 -17.26 3.88
CA ALA A 222 7.02 -16.68 2.56
C ALA A 222 7.66 -17.61 1.52
N ASP A 223 8.77 -18.28 1.87
CA ASP A 223 9.45 -19.24 0.99
C ASP A 223 8.51 -20.41 0.63
N ARG A 224 7.79 -20.96 1.62
CA ARG A 224 6.75 -21.98 1.40
C ARG A 224 5.66 -21.48 0.45
N ASP A 225 5.20 -20.26 0.66
CA ASP A 225 4.09 -19.68 -0.09
C ASP A 225 4.52 -19.03 -1.43
N ARG A 226 5.83 -19.01 -1.74
CA ARG A 226 6.43 -18.39 -2.93
C ARG A 226 6.14 -16.88 -3.04
N VAL A 227 6.19 -16.17 -1.92
CA VAL A 227 6.02 -14.71 -1.84
C VAL A 227 7.38 -14.04 -1.65
N LEU A 228 7.70 -13.05 -2.49
CA LEU A 228 8.96 -12.32 -2.40
C LEU A 228 8.91 -11.33 -1.24
N THR A 229 9.47 -11.71 -0.09
CA THR A 229 9.22 -11.03 1.18
C THR A 229 10.41 -10.25 1.67
N PHE A 230 10.15 -9.09 2.27
CA PHE A 230 11.10 -8.33 3.06
C PHE A 230 10.56 -8.21 4.48
N ALA A 231 11.31 -8.73 5.45
CA ALA A 231 10.96 -8.69 6.86
C ALA A 231 12.19 -8.21 7.65
N ASP A 232 12.02 -7.10 8.38
CA ASP A 232 13.08 -6.50 9.18
C ASP A 232 12.46 -5.92 10.46
N ALA A 233 12.88 -6.44 11.61
CA ALA A 233 12.26 -6.11 12.89
C ALA A 233 12.60 -4.70 13.42
N ASP A 234 13.63 -4.08 12.86
CA ASP A 234 14.17 -2.78 13.30
C ASP A 234 13.89 -1.65 12.28
N ASN A 235 12.99 -1.85 11.31
CA ASN A 235 12.89 -0.98 10.14
C ASN A 235 11.47 -0.69 9.64
N PRO A 236 10.54 -0.24 10.51
CA PRO A 236 9.13 -0.03 10.15
C PRO A 236 8.94 1.04 9.07
N THR A 237 9.87 2.00 8.96
CA THR A 237 9.83 3.07 7.95
C THR A 237 10.58 2.73 6.66
N THR A 238 11.22 1.56 6.57
CA THR A 238 12.16 1.21 5.49
C THR A 238 13.23 2.29 5.28
N GLY A 239 13.71 2.85 6.40
CA GLY A 239 14.64 3.98 6.46
C GLY A 239 16.10 3.59 6.71
N HIS A 240 16.36 2.32 6.97
CA HIS A 240 17.70 1.80 7.24
C HIS A 240 18.01 0.58 6.38
N LEU A 241 19.31 0.34 6.13
CA LEU A 241 19.74 -0.90 5.52
C LEU A 241 19.73 -2.04 6.54
N PRO A 242 19.28 -3.24 6.16
CA PRO A 242 19.43 -4.41 7.01
C PRO A 242 20.89 -4.61 7.41
N LYS A 243 21.12 -4.95 8.68
CA LYS A 243 22.46 -5.20 9.24
C LYS A 243 23.10 -6.45 8.64
N THR A 244 22.29 -7.38 8.16
CA THR A 244 22.71 -8.65 7.58
C THR A 244 22.52 -8.65 6.06
N ARG A 245 23.27 -9.53 5.40
CA ARG A 245 23.07 -9.82 3.98
C ARG A 245 21.69 -10.44 3.73
N PRO A 246 21.11 -10.28 2.52
CA PRO A 246 19.83 -10.90 2.21
C PRO A 246 19.89 -12.42 2.29
N ASN A 247 18.87 -13.02 2.88
CA ASN A 247 18.61 -14.44 2.74
C ASN A 247 18.33 -14.72 1.26
N HIS A 248 19.07 -15.66 0.64
CA HIS A 248 19.04 -15.96 -0.80
C HIS A 248 19.76 -14.95 -1.72
N GLU A 249 20.95 -14.47 -1.32
CA GLU A 249 21.87 -13.77 -2.22
C GLU A 249 22.01 -14.50 -3.57
N ASN A 250 21.95 -13.72 -4.64
CA ASN A 250 21.87 -14.25 -6.00
C ASN A 250 22.87 -13.52 -6.89
N ALA A 251 23.77 -14.26 -7.53
CA ALA A 251 24.76 -13.71 -8.45
C ALA A 251 24.23 -13.57 -9.89
N GLU A 252 23.03 -14.08 -10.18
CA GLU A 252 22.46 -14.03 -11.53
C GLU A 252 21.97 -12.63 -11.91
N PRO A 253 22.09 -12.24 -13.20
CA PRO A 253 21.51 -11.00 -13.70
C PRO A 253 19.97 -11.04 -13.66
N ILE A 254 19.35 -9.98 -13.14
CA ILE A 254 17.88 -9.92 -13.00
C ILE A 254 17.28 -9.07 -14.13
N ARG A 255 16.57 -9.74 -15.06
CA ARG A 255 15.89 -9.10 -16.21
C ARG A 255 14.37 -9.03 -16.08
N SER A 256 13.80 -9.75 -15.12
CA SER A 256 12.36 -9.72 -14.86
C SER A 256 12.08 -9.95 -13.39
N VAL A 257 10.92 -9.47 -12.94
CA VAL A 257 10.46 -9.65 -11.55
C VAL A 257 10.33 -11.12 -11.16
N SER A 258 10.00 -12.00 -12.11
CA SER A 258 9.84 -13.42 -11.84
C SER A 258 11.17 -14.12 -11.51
N ALA A 259 12.31 -13.55 -11.94
CA ALA A 259 13.63 -14.08 -11.64
C ALA A 259 14.19 -13.63 -10.28
N ALA A 260 13.58 -12.62 -9.65
CA ALA A 260 14.04 -12.07 -8.39
C ALA A 260 13.75 -13.01 -7.22
N ARG A 261 14.77 -13.17 -6.37
CA ARG A 261 14.73 -13.95 -5.12
C ARG A 261 14.73 -13.06 -3.88
N THR A 262 15.21 -11.83 -4.01
CA THR A 262 15.33 -10.88 -2.90
C THR A 262 14.90 -9.48 -3.35
N TRP A 263 14.31 -8.70 -2.45
CA TRP A 263 14.02 -7.30 -2.73
C TRP A 263 14.26 -6.43 -1.50
N LEU A 264 14.57 -5.16 -1.74
CA LEU A 264 14.81 -4.16 -0.71
C LEU A 264 13.93 -2.93 -0.98
N PRO A 265 12.84 -2.74 -0.22
CA PRO A 265 12.20 -1.43 -0.13
C PRO A 265 13.05 -0.51 0.75
N MET A 266 13.48 0.63 0.19
CA MET A 266 14.17 1.70 0.88
C MET A 266 13.42 3.01 0.58
N LEU A 267 12.26 3.18 1.23
CA LEU A 267 11.33 4.26 0.91
C LEU A 267 11.60 5.54 1.72
N ASN A 268 12.43 5.46 2.76
CA ASN A 268 12.91 6.61 3.52
C ASN A 268 14.44 6.67 3.46
N ALA A 269 15.00 7.87 3.26
CA ALA A 269 16.44 8.08 3.17
C ALA A 269 17.00 9.10 4.18
N ASP A 270 16.21 9.44 5.21
CA ASP A 270 16.53 10.45 6.21
C ASP A 270 17.78 10.08 7.01
N SER A 271 18.04 8.79 7.19
CA SER A 271 19.21 8.28 7.89
C SER A 271 20.55 8.50 7.17
N PHE A 272 20.53 8.82 5.88
CA PHE A 272 21.73 9.10 5.08
C PHE A 272 21.97 10.61 5.01
N ALA A 273 23.23 11.05 5.18
CA ALA A 273 23.53 12.49 5.23
C ALA A 273 23.38 13.18 3.88
N SER A 274 23.52 12.45 2.77
CA SER A 274 23.41 12.98 1.42
C SER A 274 22.93 11.93 0.41
N ARG A 275 22.45 12.38 -0.75
CA ARG A 275 22.15 11.52 -1.90
C ARG A 275 23.32 10.62 -2.29
N ALA A 276 24.54 11.16 -2.28
CA ALA A 276 25.73 10.39 -2.63
C ALA A 276 25.98 9.24 -1.66
N GLU A 277 25.86 9.50 -0.35
CA GLU A 277 26.02 8.46 0.67
C GLU A 277 24.92 7.39 0.56
N TRP A 278 23.68 7.81 0.36
CA TRP A 278 22.54 6.91 0.16
C TRP A 278 22.75 5.98 -1.03
N VAL A 279 23.13 6.53 -2.20
CA VAL A 279 23.42 5.75 -3.41
C VAL A 279 24.58 4.78 -3.15
N MET A 280 25.68 5.24 -2.57
CA MET A 280 26.83 4.38 -2.26
C MET A 280 26.48 3.25 -1.29
N ALA A 281 25.62 3.50 -0.31
CA ALA A 281 25.17 2.49 0.63
C ALA A 281 24.33 1.41 -0.07
N LEU A 282 23.40 1.82 -0.93
CA LEU A 282 22.58 0.89 -1.72
C LEU A 282 23.39 0.05 -2.71
N GLN A 283 24.47 0.60 -3.28
CA GLN A 283 25.37 -0.15 -4.18
C GLN A 283 26.10 -1.29 -3.46
N LYS A 284 26.30 -1.20 -2.15
CA LYS A 284 26.98 -2.22 -1.35
C LYS A 284 26.08 -3.39 -0.96
N THR A 285 24.88 -3.48 -1.54
CA THR A 285 23.90 -4.54 -1.25
C THR A 285 23.72 -5.49 -2.43
N ASN A 286 23.29 -6.72 -2.15
CA ASN A 286 23.10 -7.79 -3.15
C ASN A 286 21.63 -8.18 -3.38
N TYR A 287 20.71 -7.23 -3.20
CA TYR A 287 19.29 -7.44 -3.50
C TYR A 287 19.04 -7.48 -5.02
N ASP A 288 18.15 -8.38 -5.46
CA ASP A 288 17.76 -8.55 -6.87
C ASP A 288 16.90 -7.38 -7.38
N ILE A 289 16.09 -6.80 -6.50
CA ILE A 289 15.27 -5.62 -6.74
C ILE A 289 15.52 -4.62 -5.62
N VAL A 290 15.73 -3.35 -5.96
CA VAL A 290 15.72 -2.26 -4.99
C VAL A 290 14.62 -1.28 -5.38
N VAL A 291 13.77 -0.91 -4.40
CA VAL A 291 12.73 0.11 -4.55
C VAL A 291 13.16 1.33 -3.75
N VAL A 292 13.23 2.50 -4.39
CA VAL A 292 13.64 3.75 -3.76
C VAL A 292 12.68 4.88 -4.10
N ASP A 293 12.65 5.92 -3.26
CA ASP A 293 12.14 7.22 -3.69
C ASP A 293 13.01 7.78 -4.84
N VAL A 294 12.44 8.67 -5.64
CA VAL A 294 13.14 9.33 -6.75
C VAL A 294 14.02 10.49 -6.27
N ALA A 295 13.86 10.92 -5.02
CA ALA A 295 14.68 11.97 -4.40
C ALA A 295 15.11 11.60 -2.98
N HIS A 296 16.35 11.94 -2.65
CA HIS A 296 16.85 11.87 -1.28
C HIS A 296 16.11 12.92 -0.43
N ARG A 297 15.50 12.46 0.68
CA ARG A 297 14.71 13.28 1.61
C ARG A 297 13.62 14.11 0.93
N GLY A 298 13.10 13.62 -0.19
CA GLY A 298 12.02 14.25 -0.93
C GLY A 298 12.43 15.44 -1.81
N TRP A 299 13.65 15.99 -1.74
CA TRP A 299 14.02 17.19 -2.51
C TRP A 299 15.30 17.06 -3.37
N ASP A 300 16.28 16.23 -2.98
CA ASP A 300 17.53 16.05 -3.74
C ASP A 300 17.40 14.87 -4.72
N GLY A 301 16.90 15.17 -5.92
CA GLY A 301 16.56 14.18 -6.95
C GLY A 301 17.71 13.29 -7.39
N LEU A 302 17.44 11.99 -7.61
CA LEU A 302 18.39 11.04 -8.20
C LEU A 302 18.65 11.38 -9.67
N THR A 303 19.92 11.36 -10.06
CA THR A 303 20.33 11.60 -11.45
C THR A 303 20.38 10.29 -12.26
N PRO A 304 20.36 10.34 -13.61
CA PRO A 304 20.57 9.14 -14.42
C PRO A 304 21.87 8.39 -14.08
N ALA A 305 22.93 9.11 -13.69
CA ALA A 305 24.18 8.50 -13.25
C ALA A 305 24.06 7.76 -11.91
N ASP A 306 23.24 8.27 -11.00
CA ASP A 306 22.92 7.59 -9.74
C ASP A 306 22.10 6.32 -9.99
N ILE A 307 21.13 6.37 -10.89
CA ILE A 307 20.34 5.19 -11.25
C ILE A 307 21.20 4.14 -11.93
N ALA A 308 22.07 4.52 -12.87
CA ALA A 308 23.01 3.62 -13.53
C ALA A 308 23.93 2.91 -12.52
N LYS A 309 24.42 3.65 -11.52
CA LYS A 309 25.18 3.12 -10.38
C LYS A 309 24.41 2.07 -9.58
N LEU A 310 23.10 2.28 -9.39
CA LEU A 310 22.24 1.35 -8.65
C LEU A 310 21.85 0.11 -9.46
N LYS A 311 22.11 0.03 -10.77
CA LYS A 311 21.76 -1.15 -11.59
C LYS A 311 22.58 -2.40 -11.30
N PHE A 312 23.59 -2.32 -10.43
CA PHE A 312 24.48 -3.44 -10.12
C PHE A 312 24.42 -3.78 -8.63
N LYS A 313 24.43 -5.07 -8.34
CA LYS A 313 24.66 -5.62 -7.00
C LYS A 313 26.11 -5.38 -6.59
N ALA A 314 26.43 -5.45 -5.31
CA ALA A 314 27.81 -5.37 -4.83
C ALA A 314 28.70 -6.48 -5.45
N LEU A 315 28.12 -7.64 -5.76
CA LEU A 315 28.76 -8.75 -6.47
C LEU A 315 28.98 -8.49 -7.98
N GLY A 316 28.52 -7.36 -8.52
CA GLY A 316 28.74 -6.93 -9.91
C GLY A 316 27.66 -7.36 -10.91
N SER A 317 26.74 -8.24 -10.53
CA SER A 317 25.65 -8.67 -11.41
C SER A 317 24.53 -7.61 -11.52
N PRO A 318 23.88 -7.44 -12.68
CA PRO A 318 22.71 -6.57 -12.84
C PRO A 318 21.55 -6.88 -11.88
N ARG A 319 20.89 -5.83 -11.38
CA ARG A 319 19.65 -5.87 -10.58
C ARG A 319 18.64 -4.87 -11.11
N MET A 320 17.39 -5.01 -10.68
CA MET A 320 16.33 -4.05 -11.02
C MET A 320 16.26 -2.92 -10.00
N VAL A 321 16.01 -1.70 -10.47
CA VAL A 321 15.81 -0.50 -9.64
C VAL A 321 14.46 0.11 -9.99
N LEU A 322 13.53 0.14 -9.04
CA LEU A 322 12.16 0.63 -9.22
C LEU A 322 11.95 1.92 -8.43
N ALA A 323 11.17 2.84 -8.97
CA ALA A 323 10.81 4.08 -8.32
C ALA A 323 9.50 3.93 -7.54
N ALA A 324 9.49 4.31 -6.26
CA ALA A 324 8.26 4.48 -5.52
C ALA A 324 7.55 5.76 -5.96
N LEU A 325 6.26 5.65 -6.31
CA LEU A 325 5.42 6.78 -6.71
C LEU A 325 4.15 6.78 -5.86
N PRO A 326 4.05 7.66 -4.84
CA PRO A 326 2.83 7.77 -4.06
C PRO A 326 1.73 8.44 -4.89
N LEU A 327 0.54 7.83 -4.90
CA LEU A 327 -0.61 8.32 -5.68
C LEU A 327 -1.52 9.23 -4.88
N GLY A 328 -1.99 8.73 -3.73
CA GLY A 328 -3.03 9.39 -2.93
C GLY A 328 -2.53 10.30 -1.83
N LYS A 329 -1.21 10.38 -1.62
CA LYS A 329 -0.61 11.29 -0.63
C LYS A 329 0.65 11.94 -1.17
N THR A 330 0.98 13.13 -0.68
CA THR A 330 2.24 13.83 -0.94
C THR A 330 2.79 14.44 0.34
N GLN A 331 4.05 14.89 0.35
CA GLN A 331 4.64 15.60 1.47
C GLN A 331 5.06 17.03 1.06
N ASP A 332 5.13 17.94 2.03
CA ASP A 332 5.62 19.31 1.83
C ASP A 332 7.12 19.41 1.55
N SER A 333 7.87 18.35 1.83
CA SER A 333 9.29 18.19 1.52
C SER A 333 9.61 17.90 0.05
N ARG A 334 8.59 17.70 -0.80
CA ARG A 334 8.76 17.23 -2.18
C ARG A 334 9.43 18.30 -3.07
N TRP A 335 10.32 17.90 -3.97
CA TRP A 335 11.03 18.82 -4.90
C TRP A 335 10.09 19.65 -5.79
N TYR A 336 8.87 19.17 -6.03
CA TYR A 336 7.85 19.87 -6.80
C TYR A 336 6.89 20.70 -5.95
N TRP A 337 7.02 20.65 -4.62
CA TRP A 337 6.19 21.45 -3.72
C TRP A 337 6.43 22.94 -3.98
N GLN A 338 5.35 23.70 -4.12
CA GLN A 338 5.46 25.13 -4.39
C GLN A 338 5.18 25.94 -3.13
N LYS A 339 5.81 27.12 -3.05
CA LYS A 339 5.58 28.04 -1.94
C LYS A 339 4.10 28.43 -1.88
N GLY A 340 3.51 28.33 -0.69
CA GLY A 340 2.10 28.66 -0.44
C GLY A 340 1.13 27.51 -0.65
N TRP A 341 1.62 26.31 -1.01
CA TRP A 341 0.82 25.10 -0.98
C TRP A 341 0.43 24.72 0.46
N GLY A 342 -0.80 24.24 0.62
CA GLY A 342 -1.40 23.77 1.86
C GLY A 342 -2.77 23.15 1.60
N ALA A 343 -3.44 22.66 2.63
CA ALA A 343 -4.76 22.06 2.48
C ALA A 343 -5.76 23.05 1.83
N GLY A 344 -6.46 22.59 0.80
CA GLY A 344 -7.38 23.35 -0.04
C GLY A 344 -6.72 24.22 -1.12
N SER A 345 -5.39 24.37 -1.12
CA SER A 345 -4.68 25.25 -2.07
C SER A 345 -3.31 24.68 -2.44
N PRO A 346 -3.13 24.07 -3.62
CA PRO A 346 -4.12 23.87 -4.68
C PRO A 346 -5.25 22.91 -4.29
N PRO A 347 -6.38 22.90 -5.02
CA PRO A 347 -7.56 22.12 -4.66
C PRO A 347 -7.33 20.60 -4.53
N PHE A 348 -6.29 20.07 -5.19
CA PHE A 348 -5.95 18.66 -5.05
C PHE A 348 -5.33 18.30 -3.69
N LEU A 349 -4.79 19.26 -2.93
CA LEU A 349 -4.35 19.04 -1.55
C LEU A 349 -5.59 19.02 -0.64
N PHE A 350 -6.25 17.88 -0.52
CA PHE A 350 -7.56 17.79 0.11
C PHE A 350 -7.52 18.07 1.61
N ALA A 351 -6.65 17.37 2.34
CA ALA A 351 -6.52 17.49 3.80
C ALA A 351 -5.09 17.17 4.25
N PRO A 352 -4.61 17.71 5.39
CA PRO A 352 -3.40 17.21 6.01
C PRO A 352 -3.63 15.78 6.51
N ASP A 353 -2.58 14.96 6.48
CA ASP A 353 -2.57 13.66 7.15
C ASP A 353 -2.44 13.87 8.66
N SER A 354 -3.32 13.25 9.44
CA SER A 354 -3.33 13.39 10.91
C SER A 354 -2.19 12.64 11.58
N ASP A 355 -1.67 11.59 10.94
CA ASP A 355 -0.73 10.66 11.54
C ASP A 355 0.72 11.03 11.19
N VAL A 356 0.93 11.69 10.05
CA VAL A 356 2.24 12.05 9.52
C VAL A 356 2.33 13.55 9.26
N PRO A 357 2.99 14.32 10.14
CA PRO A 357 3.18 15.75 9.94
C PRO A 357 3.84 16.07 8.59
N GLY A 358 3.31 17.08 7.90
CA GLY A 358 3.79 17.51 6.59
C GLY A 358 3.30 16.64 5.42
N GLN A 359 2.59 15.54 5.68
CA GLN A 359 1.92 14.75 4.65
C GLN A 359 0.51 15.29 4.40
N PHE A 360 0.06 15.18 3.15
CA PHE A 360 -1.24 15.65 2.68
C PHE A 360 -1.92 14.55 1.84
N ILE A 361 -3.22 14.39 2.06
CA ILE A 361 -4.12 13.54 1.28
C ILE A 361 -4.48 14.26 -0.01
N ILE A 362 -4.47 13.52 -1.12
CA ILE A 362 -4.66 14.05 -2.46
C ILE A 362 -5.97 13.57 -3.08
N ASP A 363 -6.72 14.51 -3.66
CA ASP A 363 -7.76 14.18 -4.62
C ASP A 363 -7.13 13.76 -5.95
N LEU A 364 -7.01 12.44 -6.16
CA LEU A 364 -6.44 11.88 -7.39
C LEU A 364 -7.30 12.17 -8.64
N ALA A 365 -8.58 12.50 -8.48
CA ALA A 365 -9.43 12.84 -9.62
C ALA A 365 -9.01 14.19 -10.24
N ASN A 366 -8.34 15.06 -9.48
CA ASN A 366 -7.97 16.39 -9.92
C ASN A 366 -6.98 16.37 -11.11
N PRO A 367 -7.30 17.06 -12.22
CA PRO A 367 -6.45 17.08 -13.43
C PRO A 367 -5.04 17.64 -13.22
N GLU A 368 -4.86 18.63 -12.34
CA GLU A 368 -3.54 19.22 -12.08
C GLU A 368 -2.61 18.20 -11.39
N TRP A 369 -3.16 17.42 -10.47
CA TRP A 369 -2.41 16.34 -9.83
C TRP A 369 -2.11 15.20 -10.80
N LYS A 370 -3.06 14.80 -11.64
CA LYS A 370 -2.81 13.80 -12.72
C LYS A 370 -1.68 14.27 -13.65
N ALA A 371 -1.69 15.55 -14.04
CA ALA A 371 -0.60 16.14 -14.84
C ALA A 371 0.74 16.14 -14.10
N GLN A 372 0.74 16.38 -12.79
CA GLN A 372 1.93 16.29 -11.96
C GLN A 372 2.47 14.85 -11.90
N LEU A 373 1.62 13.85 -11.69
CA LEU A 373 1.99 12.43 -11.75
C LEU A 373 2.57 12.05 -13.12
N GLY A 374 2.01 12.55 -14.22
CA GLY A 374 2.52 12.33 -15.57
C GLY A 374 3.93 12.87 -15.79
N LYS A 375 4.24 14.06 -15.24
CA LYS A 375 5.59 14.64 -15.24
C LYS A 375 6.56 13.80 -14.41
N ILE A 376 6.15 13.36 -13.22
CA ILE A 376 6.98 12.52 -12.35
C ILE A 376 7.26 11.18 -13.02
N ALA A 377 6.24 10.51 -13.57
CA ALA A 377 6.39 9.25 -14.31
C ALA A 377 7.33 9.40 -15.51
N THR A 378 7.24 10.51 -16.24
CA THR A 378 8.19 10.85 -17.31
C THR A 378 9.62 10.95 -16.79
N GLY A 379 9.85 11.71 -15.72
CA GLY A 379 11.16 11.83 -15.08
C GLY A 379 11.72 10.50 -14.57
N ILE A 380 10.88 9.62 -14.02
CA ILE A 380 11.27 8.27 -13.61
C ILE A 380 11.81 7.47 -14.80
N MET A 381 11.08 7.48 -15.92
CA MET A 381 11.50 6.73 -17.11
C MET A 381 12.78 7.33 -17.73
N ASP A 382 12.89 8.66 -17.78
CA ASP A 382 14.05 9.35 -18.34
C ASP A 382 15.31 9.19 -17.46
N ALA A 383 15.15 9.08 -16.13
CA ALA A 383 16.24 8.76 -15.20
C ALA A 383 16.76 7.33 -15.34
N GLY A 384 16.06 6.45 -16.07
CA GLY A 384 16.50 5.09 -16.37
C GLY A 384 16.07 4.04 -15.34
N PHE A 385 15.03 4.30 -14.54
CA PHE A 385 14.45 3.27 -13.67
C PHE A 385 13.92 2.07 -14.49
N ASP A 386 13.84 0.89 -13.87
CA ASP A 386 13.27 -0.31 -14.50
C ASP A 386 11.75 -0.40 -14.40
N GLY A 387 11.14 0.49 -13.64
CA GLY A 387 9.71 0.45 -13.40
C GLY A 387 9.26 1.32 -12.23
N ILE A 388 7.98 1.21 -11.92
CA ILE A 388 7.28 2.02 -10.92
C ILE A 388 6.63 1.07 -9.91
N VAL A 389 6.74 1.42 -8.63
CA VAL A 389 5.94 0.87 -7.54
C VAL A 389 4.97 1.94 -7.10
N PHE A 390 3.68 1.77 -7.40
CA PHE A 390 2.66 2.67 -6.88
C PHE A 390 2.49 2.46 -5.38
N THR A 391 2.63 3.53 -4.61
CA THR A 391 2.45 3.53 -3.15
C THR A 391 1.29 4.45 -2.77
N GLU A 392 0.88 4.45 -1.49
CA GLU A 392 -0.27 5.22 -1.01
C GLU A 392 -1.56 4.93 -1.82
N THR A 393 -1.66 3.70 -2.35
CA THR A 393 -2.76 3.31 -3.23
C THR A 393 -4.06 3.17 -2.47
N ASP A 394 -4.00 2.74 -1.20
CA ASP A 394 -5.17 2.57 -0.30
C ASP A 394 -5.86 3.89 0.10
N THR A 395 -5.33 5.05 -0.31
CA THR A 395 -5.91 6.35 0.06
C THR A 395 -7.36 6.54 -0.41
N TYR A 396 -7.84 5.80 -1.42
CA TYR A 396 -9.26 5.83 -1.76
C TYR A 396 -10.16 5.35 -0.61
N LEU A 397 -9.68 4.46 0.26
CA LEU A 397 -10.44 3.97 1.41
C LEU A 397 -10.77 5.12 2.37
N TRP A 398 -9.89 6.12 2.47
CA TRP A 398 -10.15 7.32 3.25
C TRP A 398 -11.34 8.11 2.71
N PHE A 399 -11.41 8.29 1.38
CA PHE A 399 -12.54 8.94 0.74
C PHE A 399 -13.82 8.11 0.87
N GLU A 400 -13.74 6.78 0.81
CA GLU A 400 -14.87 5.88 1.03
C GLU A 400 -15.42 5.96 2.48
N GLU A 401 -14.55 6.10 3.48
CA GLU A 401 -14.94 6.32 4.88
C GLU A 401 -15.51 7.73 5.10
N LEU A 402 -14.95 8.73 4.42
CA LEU A 402 -15.43 10.10 4.47
C LEU A 402 -16.81 10.26 3.81
N MET A 403 -17.13 9.43 2.81
CA MET A 403 -18.34 9.48 2.02
C MET A 403 -19.08 8.12 2.04
N PRO A 404 -19.77 7.79 3.14
CA PRO A 404 -20.55 6.55 3.25
C PRO A 404 -21.66 6.48 2.21
N LEU A 405 -22.16 5.27 1.94
CA LEU A 405 -23.26 5.05 0.98
C LEU A 405 -24.60 4.80 1.69
N ASP A 406 -24.58 4.74 3.01
CA ASP A 406 -25.66 4.34 3.92
C ASP A 406 -26.05 5.44 4.91
#